data_AF-A0A9D6X4F8-F1
#
_entry.id   AF-A0A9D6X4F8-F1
#
_cell.length_a   1.000
_cell.length_b   1.000
_cell.length_c   1.000
_cell.angle_alpha   90.00
_cell.angle_beta   90.00
_cell.angle_gamma   90.00
#
_symmetry.space_group_name_H-M   'P 1'
#
loop_
_entity.id
_entity.type
_entity.pdbx_description
1 polymer ?
#
loop_
_entity_poly.entity_id
_entity_poly.type
_entity_poly.pdbx_seq_one_letter_code
_entity_poly.pdbx_strand_id
1 'polypeptide(L)'
;MQVSGPTRVTVGQAADFSVKVTFKNQPYAAKDIDFVKFILVDATGNLALSGNATTVKDGEWAVKLTADQTNKLAAGSNRLEAIAVSKLVAIPGSESVQFVTIK
;
A
#
# COMPACT_ATOMS: atom_id res chain seq x y z
N MET A 1 -5.76 -11.06 1.75
CA MET A 1 -5.06 -9.96 1.06
C MET A 1 -3.57 -10.09 1.36
N GLN A 2 -2.71 -9.58 0.49
CA GLN A 2 -1.26 -9.54 0.68
C GLN A 2 -0.73 -8.21 0.14
N VAL A 3 0.12 -7.53 0.90
CA VAL A 3 0.91 -6.40 0.41
C VAL A 3 2.36 -6.85 0.24
N SER A 4 2.97 -6.39 -0.84
CA SER A 4 4.37 -6.67 -1.16
C SER A 4 5.02 -5.45 -1.78
N GLY A 5 6.32 -5.31 -1.61
CA GLY A 5 7.07 -4.17 -2.13
C GLY A 5 8.54 -4.24 -1.73
N PRO A 6 9.31 -3.19 -2.04
CA PRO A 6 10.70 -3.12 -1.68
C PRO A 6 10.87 -3.09 -0.15
N THR A 7 11.82 -3.87 0.36
CA THR A 7 12.21 -3.83 1.79
C THR A 7 13.06 -2.60 2.13
N ARG A 8 13.59 -1.92 1.11
CA ARG A 8 14.40 -0.72 1.21
C ARG A 8 14.03 0.29 0.13
N VAL A 9 13.83 1.54 0.51
CA VAL A 9 13.52 2.66 -0.39
C VAL A 9 14.55 3.76 -0.19
N THR A 10 15.13 4.25 -1.29
CA THR A 10 15.99 5.43 -1.23
C THR A 10 15.13 6.68 -1.27
N VAL A 11 15.37 7.60 -0.32
CA VAL A 11 14.71 8.90 -0.25
C VAL A 11 14.93 9.66 -1.57
N GLY A 12 13.86 10.19 -2.17
CA GLY A 12 13.95 10.85 -3.49
C GLY A 12 13.92 9.90 -4.69
N GLN A 13 13.68 8.59 -4.49
CA GLN A 13 13.38 7.64 -5.55
C GLN A 13 11.92 7.19 -5.48
N ALA A 14 11.34 6.87 -6.64
CA ALA A 14 10.03 6.27 -6.70
C ALA A 14 10.05 4.85 -6.12
N ALA A 15 8.96 4.43 -5.49
CA ALA A 15 8.80 3.08 -4.96
C ALA A 15 7.39 2.55 -5.22
N ASP A 16 7.31 1.34 -5.77
CA ASP A 16 6.06 0.68 -6.10
C ASP A 16 5.79 -0.48 -5.13
N PHE A 17 4.56 -0.51 -4.59
CA PHE A 17 4.05 -1.59 -3.76
C PHE A 17 2.85 -2.22 -4.45
N SER A 18 2.75 -3.55 -4.41
CA SER A 18 1.65 -4.34 -4.96
C SER A 18 0.76 -4.86 -3.84
N VAL A 19 -0.55 -4.65 -4.00
CA VAL A 19 -1.60 -5.13 -3.10
C VAL A 19 -2.43 -6.15 -3.87
N LYS A 20 -2.39 -7.41 -3.40
CA LYS A 20 -3.18 -8.51 -3.96
C LYS A 20 -4.39 -8.80 -3.07
N VAL A 21 -5.59 -8.66 -3.63
CA VAL A 21 -6.85 -9.00 -2.98
C VAL A 21 -7.42 -10.25 -3.63
N THR A 22 -7.60 -11.29 -2.83
CA THR A 22 -8.13 -12.58 -3.27
C THR A 22 -9.27 -13.02 -2.38
N PHE A 23 -10.21 -13.77 -2.94
CA PHE A 23 -11.28 -14.45 -2.22
C PHE A 23 -11.35 -15.90 -2.70
N LYS A 24 -11.32 -16.87 -1.78
CA LYS A 24 -11.26 -18.31 -2.11
C LYS A 24 -10.18 -18.64 -3.15
N ASN A 25 -8.98 -18.05 -3.00
CA ASN A 25 -7.84 -18.18 -3.91
C ASN A 25 -8.06 -17.67 -5.36
N GLN A 26 -9.15 -16.94 -5.60
CA GLN A 26 -9.40 -16.27 -6.88
C GLN A 26 -9.16 -14.76 -6.76
N PRO A 27 -8.66 -14.09 -7.81
CA PRO A 27 -8.56 -12.64 -7.84
C PRO A 27 -9.92 -11.99 -7.57
N TYR A 28 -9.96 -11.01 -6.67
CA TYR A 28 -11.20 -10.28 -6.39
C TYR A 28 -11.53 -9.34 -7.54
N ALA A 29 -12.75 -9.40 -8.09
CA ALA A 29 -13.13 -8.52 -9.20
C ALA A 29 -13.07 -7.05 -8.78
N ALA A 30 -12.37 -6.22 -9.55
CA ALA A 30 -12.12 -4.83 -9.16
C ALA A 30 -13.42 -4.01 -9.09
N LYS A 31 -14.43 -4.36 -9.88
CA LYS A 31 -15.77 -3.74 -9.86
C LYS A 31 -16.49 -3.89 -8.50
N ASP A 32 -16.19 -4.98 -7.79
CA ASP A 32 -16.82 -5.35 -6.52
C ASP A 32 -16.03 -4.80 -5.32
N ILE A 33 -14.86 -4.19 -5.57
CA ILE A 33 -14.13 -3.39 -4.59
C ILE A 33 -14.66 -1.96 -4.63
N ASP A 34 -14.89 -1.41 -3.44
CA ASP A 34 -15.28 0.00 -3.28
C ASP A 34 -14.04 0.89 -3.38
N PHE A 35 -13.04 0.62 -2.55
CA PHE A 35 -11.75 1.28 -2.62
C PHE A 35 -10.64 0.42 -2.02
N VAL A 36 -9.41 0.66 -2.49
CA VAL A 36 -8.19 0.25 -1.81
C VAL A 36 -7.45 1.52 -1.42
N LYS A 37 -7.31 1.73 -0.11
CA LYS A 37 -6.57 2.86 0.47
C LYS A 37 -5.28 2.37 1.08
N PHE A 38 -4.33 3.27 1.23
CA PHE A 38 -3.13 3.02 2.00
C PHE A 38 -2.84 4.17 2.96
N ILE A 39 -2.21 3.82 4.08
CA ILE A 39 -1.61 4.75 5.02
C ILE A 39 -0.14 4.38 5.18
N LEU A 40 0.71 5.40 5.28
CA LEU A 40 2.14 5.26 5.47
C LEU A 40 2.51 5.94 6.78
N VAL A 41 2.98 5.13 7.72
CA VAL A 41 3.50 5.60 9.01
C VAL A 41 5.02 5.61 8.91
N ASP A 42 5.62 6.76 9.21
CA ASP A 42 7.07 6.91 9.17
C ASP A 42 7.77 6.36 10.42
N ALA A 43 9.10 6.44 10.42
CA ALA A 43 9.94 6.03 11.55
C ALA A 43 9.70 6.80 12.86
N THR A 44 9.03 7.96 12.81
CA THR A 44 8.66 8.74 13.99
C THR A 44 7.30 8.34 14.55
N GLY A 45 6.59 7.41 13.90
CA GLY A 45 5.25 6.98 14.28
C GLY A 45 4.14 7.90 13.77
N ASN A 46 4.48 8.89 12.93
CA ASN A 46 3.51 9.84 12.39
C ASN A 46 2.95 9.35 11.05
N LEU A 47 1.72 9.75 10.75
CA LEU A 47 1.12 9.55 9.43
C LEU A 47 1.84 10.46 8.42
N ALA A 48 2.72 9.87 7.61
CA ALA A 48 3.48 10.59 6.61
C ALA A 48 2.72 10.77 5.29
N LEU A 49 1.93 9.77 4.91
CA LEU A 49 1.15 9.81 3.67
C LEU A 49 -0.09 8.93 3.79
N SER A 50 -1.15 9.29 3.08
CA SER A 50 -2.28 8.41 2.82
C SER A 50 -2.81 8.66 1.41
N GLY A 51 -3.37 7.63 0.78
CA GLY A 51 -3.91 7.77 -0.56
C GLY A 51 -4.71 6.56 -1.00
N ASN A 52 -5.11 6.57 -2.27
CA ASN A 52 -5.78 5.44 -2.91
C ASN A 52 -4.75 4.65 -3.72
N ALA A 53 -4.85 3.32 -3.71
CA ALA A 53 -4.12 2.47 -4.63
C ALA A 53 -4.80 2.46 -6.00
N THR A 54 -4.01 2.34 -7.06
CA THR A 54 -4.50 2.31 -8.43
C THR A 54 -4.76 0.87 -8.86
N THR A 55 -5.95 0.59 -9.39
CA THR A 55 -6.27 -0.73 -9.96
C THR A 55 -5.35 -1.04 -11.14
N VAL A 56 -4.68 -2.19 -11.11
CA VAL A 56 -3.86 -2.68 -12.23
C VAL A 56 -4.66 -3.69 -13.05
N LYS A 57 -5.29 -4.64 -12.37
CA LYS A 57 -6.22 -5.64 -12.92
C LYS A 57 -7.06 -6.22 -11.78
N ASP A 58 -7.98 -7.11 -12.11
CA ASP A 58 -8.75 -7.83 -11.09
C ASP A 58 -7.82 -8.51 -10.07
N GLY A 59 -8.10 -8.24 -8.79
CA GLY A 59 -7.34 -8.76 -7.66
C GLY A 59 -5.99 -8.09 -7.42
N GLU A 60 -5.60 -7.07 -8.19
CA GLU A 60 -4.30 -6.41 -8.05
C GLU A 60 -4.37 -4.88 -8.14
N TRP A 61 -3.82 -4.22 -7.12
CA TRP A 61 -3.68 -2.78 -7.01
C TRP A 61 -2.23 -2.39 -6.77
N ALA A 62 -1.84 -1.22 -7.26
CA ALA A 62 -0.52 -0.65 -7.08
C ALA A 62 -0.59 0.61 -6.22
N VAL A 63 0.25 0.68 -5.19
CA VAL A 63 0.54 1.91 -4.47
C VAL A 63 1.88 2.43 -4.97
N LYS A 64 1.85 3.58 -5.66
CA LYS A 64 3.05 4.19 -6.22
C LYS A 64 3.43 5.40 -5.40
N LEU A 65 4.58 5.34 -4.75
CA LEU A 65 5.18 6.48 -4.06
C LEU A 65 6.08 7.23 -5.04
N THR A 66 5.84 8.53 -5.21
CA THR A 66 6.69 9.38 -6.04
C THR A 66 7.99 9.73 -5.32
N ALA A 67 9.00 10.16 -6.07
CA ALA A 67 10.25 10.69 -5.51
C ALA A 67 10.00 11.80 -4.47
N ASP A 68 9.07 12.72 -4.75
CA ASP A 68 8.74 13.81 -3.81
C ASP A 68 8.06 13.30 -2.52
N GLN A 69 7.30 12.22 -2.61
CA GLN A 69 6.66 11.61 -1.44
C GLN A 69 7.69 10.86 -0.59
N THR A 70 8.58 10.07 -1.20
CA THR A 70 9.65 9.38 -0.48
C THR A 70 10.67 10.35 0.08
N ASN A 71 10.87 11.52 -0.54
CA ASN A 71 11.75 12.58 -0.05
C ASN A 71 11.27 13.20 1.29
N LYS A 72 9.98 13.09 1.60
CA LYS A 72 9.39 13.57 2.86
C LYS A 72 9.52 12.57 4.02
N LEU A 73 9.95 11.33 3.73
CA LEU A 73 10.06 10.29 4.75
C LEU A 73 11.34 10.47 5.56
N ALA A 74 11.22 10.39 6.88
CA ALA A 74 12.39 10.26 7.75
C ALA A 74 13.13 8.96 7.43
N ALA A 75 14.46 8.98 7.51
CA ALA A 75 15.26 7.76 7.40
C ALA A 75 14.98 6.83 8.58
N GLY A 76 14.68 5.56 8.32
CA GLY A 76 14.35 4.58 9.36
C GLY A 76 13.30 3.56 8.92
N SER A 77 12.68 2.88 9.88
CA SER A 77 11.64 1.88 9.62
C SER A 77 10.29 2.55 9.36
N ASN A 78 9.69 2.30 8.21
CA ASN A 78 8.38 2.80 7.83
C ASN A 78 7.43 1.62 7.65
N ARG A 79 6.14 1.87 7.84
CA ARG A 79 5.09 0.87 7.66
C ARG A 79 4.04 1.39 6.70
N LEU A 80 3.83 0.67 5.61
CA LEU A 80 2.74 0.90 4.68
C LEU A 80 1.64 -0.11 4.98
N GLU A 81 0.46 0.38 5.33
CA GLU A 81 -0.72 -0.43 5.59
C GLU A 81 -1.74 -0.17 4.49
N ALA A 82 -2.17 -1.23 3.81
CA ALA A 82 -3.21 -1.18 2.82
C ALA A 82 -4.53 -1.67 3.43
N ILE A 83 -5.63 -1.03 3.05
CA ILE A 83 -6.99 -1.39 3.45
C ILE A 83 -7.83 -1.52 2.18
N ALA A 84 -8.40 -2.69 1.95
CA ALA A 84 -9.33 -2.97 0.86
C ALA A 84 -10.75 -3.13 1.42
N VAL A 85 -11.69 -2.35 0.89
CA VAL A 85 -13.10 -2.42 1.22
C VAL A 85 -13.87 -2.95 0.02
N SER A 86 -14.67 -3.98 0.25
CA SER A 86 -15.54 -4.57 -0.77
C SER A 86 -16.96 -4.04 -0.65
N LYS A 87 -17.67 -3.96 -1.78
CA LYS A 87 -19.11 -3.67 -1.84
C LYS A 87 -19.97 -4.87 -1.44
N LEU A 88 -19.40 -6.07 -1.47
CA LEU A 88 -20.12 -7.34 -1.27
C LEU A 88 -19.95 -7.92 0.14
N VAL A 89 -18.95 -7.47 0.90
CA VAL A 89 -18.70 -7.96 2.27
C VAL A 89 -18.54 -6.80 3.25
N ALA A 90 -19.05 -6.98 4.46
CA ALA A 90 -19.08 -5.93 5.48
C ALA A 90 -17.74 -5.69 6.18
N ILE A 91 -16.81 -6.66 6.12
CA ILE A 91 -15.53 -6.59 6.83
C ILE A 91 -14.42 -6.21 5.84
N PRO A 92 -13.75 -5.06 6.03
CA PRO A 92 -12.56 -4.69 5.27
C PRO A 92 -11.41 -5.66 5.48
N GLY A 93 -10.58 -5.87 4.45
CA GLY A 93 -9.30 -6.53 4.60
C GLY A 93 -8.20 -5.49 4.78
N SER A 94 -7.34 -5.65 5.79
CA SER A 94 -6.12 -4.85 5.95
C SER A 94 -4.88 -5.74 6.06
N GLU A 95 -3.75 -5.23 5.60
CA GLU A 95 -2.46 -5.91 5.67
C GLU A 95 -1.36 -4.84 5.54
N SER A 96 -0.19 -5.08 6.13
CA SER A 96 0.87 -4.08 6.19
C SER A 96 2.23 -4.66 5.87
N VAL A 97 3.04 -3.89 5.15
CA VAL A 97 4.43 -4.19 4.87
C VAL A 97 5.34 -3.16 5.56
N GLN A 98 6.50 -3.62 6.03
CA GLN A 98 7.54 -2.75 6.57
C GLN A 98 8.66 -2.59 5.55
N PHE A 99 9.22 -1.38 5.50
CA PHE A 99 10.37 -1.08 4.66
C PHE A 99 11.23 0.00 5.31
N VAL A 100 12.52 -0.01 4.99
CA VAL A 100 13.47 0.96 5.54
C VAL A 100 13.77 2.03 4.50
N THR A 101 13.67 3.30 4.90
CA THR A 101 14.15 4.43 4.10
C THR A 101 15.60 4.73 4.40
N ILE A 102 16.41 4.83 3.34
CA ILE A 102 17.81 5.26 3.42
C ILE A 102 18.00 6.53 2.60
N LYS A 103 18.97 7.36 3.01
CA LYS A 103 19.39 8.53 2.24
C LYS A 103 20.36 8.10 1.14
#